data_AF-A0A535FN69-F1
#
_entry.id   AF-A0A535FN69-F1
#
_cell.length_a   1.000
_cell.length_b   1.000
_cell.length_c   1.000
_cell.angle_alpha   90.00
_cell.angle_beta   90.00
_cell.angle_gamma   90.00
#
_symmetry.space_group_name_H-M   'P 1'
#
loop_
_entity.id
_entity.type
_entity.pdbx_description
1 polymer ?
#
loop_
_entity_poly.entity_id
_entity_poly.type
_entity_poly.pdbx_seq_one_letter_code
_entity_poly.pdbx_strand_id
1 'polypeptide(L)'
;MNRALYDLGRIVSGPGLTIVISDFLAPGGYQTGIRAVRQLRQEVALLQILAPDELEPDLQGDWRLRDSEGGENVDVSASPSVLSAYRQRLALFTQELASFAHSYTMTYTLIPSDTSIIDVVQRILRQVELVK
;
A
#
# COMPACT_ATOMS: atom_id res chain seq x y z
N MET A 1 -1.92 -7.62 8.37
CA MET A 1 -2.29 -6.19 8.51
C MET A 1 -3.41 -5.93 9.52
N ASN A 2 -4.66 -6.35 9.28
CA ASN A 2 -5.81 -5.99 10.15
C ASN A 2 -5.58 -6.22 11.65
N ARG A 3 -5.01 -7.37 12.04
CA ARG A 3 -4.67 -7.66 13.45
C ARG A 3 -3.76 -6.60 14.08
N ALA A 4 -2.71 -6.19 13.39
CA ALA A 4 -1.78 -5.16 13.89
C ALA A 4 -2.48 -3.81 14.08
N LEU A 5 -3.39 -3.45 13.17
CA LEU A 5 -4.19 -2.22 13.29
C LEU A 5 -5.21 -2.30 14.45
N TYR A 6 -5.75 -3.48 14.75
CA TYR A 6 -6.57 -3.67 15.96
C TYR A 6 -5.76 -3.53 17.25
N ASP A 7 -4.56 -4.09 17.28
CA ASP A 7 -3.67 -4.03 18.45
C ASP A 7 -3.23 -2.58 18.75
N LEU A 8 -3.22 -1.69 17.75
CA LEU A 8 -2.98 -0.26 17.92
C LEU A 8 -3.95 0.41 18.89
N GLY A 9 -5.21 -0.05 18.95
CA GLY A 9 -6.21 0.45 19.89
C GLY A 9 -5.91 0.16 21.37
N ARG A 10 -4.90 -0.66 21.66
CA ARG A 10 -4.38 -0.87 23.02
C ARG A 10 -3.34 0.18 23.42
N ILE A 11 -2.73 0.83 22.44
CA ILE A 11 -1.62 1.78 22.62
C ILE A 11 -2.15 3.21 22.46
N VAL A 12 -3.02 3.44 21.49
CA VAL A 12 -3.57 4.76 21.14
C VAL A 12 -4.98 4.91 21.70
N SER A 13 -5.20 5.92 22.55
CA SER A 13 -6.44 6.11 23.30
C SER A 13 -7.11 7.47 23.10
N GLY A 14 -6.65 8.28 22.14
CA GLY A 14 -7.19 9.61 21.87
C GLY A 14 -7.03 10.04 20.41
N PRO A 15 -7.43 11.27 20.06
CA PRO A 15 -7.25 11.81 18.72
C PRO A 15 -5.77 11.95 18.33
N GLY A 16 -5.47 11.88 17.04
CA GLY A 16 -4.11 11.96 16.53
C GLY A 16 -4.00 11.52 15.07
N LEU A 17 -2.78 11.41 14.57
CA LEU A 17 -2.48 10.95 13.22
C LEU A 17 -1.88 9.54 13.26
N THR A 18 -2.47 8.63 12.49
CA THR A 18 -1.91 7.31 12.22
C THR A 18 -1.48 7.22 10.75
N ILE A 19 -0.18 7.00 10.54
CA ILE A 19 0.40 6.79 9.22
C ILE A 19 0.61 5.29 9.01
N VAL A 20 0.00 4.73 7.96
CA VAL A 20 0.11 3.32 7.60
C VAL A 20 0.99 3.19 6.37
N ILE A 21 2.11 2.50 6.52
CA ILE A 21 3.10 2.26 5.46
C ILE A 21 3.06 0.77 5.11
N SER A 22 2.70 0.42 3.87
CA SER A 22 2.59 -0.97 3.40
C SER A 22 2.49 -0.99 1.87
N ASP A 23 2.74 -2.11 1.23
CA ASP A 23 2.26 -2.44 -0.12
C ASP A 23 0.72 -2.63 -0.21
N PHE A 24 0.06 -2.86 0.94
CA PHE A 24 -1.35 -3.19 1.15
C PHE A 24 -1.81 -4.56 0.62
N LEU A 25 -0.89 -5.40 0.15
CA LEU A 25 -1.18 -6.73 -0.38
C LEU A 25 -1.35 -7.78 0.74
N ALA A 26 -2.28 -7.53 1.66
CA ALA A 26 -2.57 -8.45 2.76
C ALA A 26 -3.69 -9.44 2.37
N PRO A 27 -3.53 -10.78 2.54
CA PRO A 27 -4.56 -11.77 2.20
C PRO A 27 -5.92 -11.56 2.87
N GLY A 28 -5.93 -10.97 4.07
CA GLY A 28 -7.15 -10.60 4.80
C GLY A 28 -7.65 -9.18 4.53
N GLY A 29 -7.06 -8.48 3.56
CA GLY A 29 -7.30 -7.06 3.28
C GLY A 29 -6.79 -6.13 4.38
N TYR A 30 -7.16 -4.86 4.24
CA TYR A 30 -6.72 -3.74 5.08
C TYR A 30 -7.89 -2.92 5.64
N GLN A 31 -9.07 -3.03 5.02
CA GLN A 31 -10.20 -2.13 5.22
C GLN A 31 -10.73 -2.18 6.65
N THR A 32 -10.87 -3.37 7.21
CA THR A 32 -11.44 -3.57 8.55
C THR A 32 -10.53 -2.98 9.63
N GLY A 33 -9.23 -3.21 9.55
CA GLY A 33 -8.26 -2.65 10.49
C GLY A 33 -8.17 -1.13 10.40
N ILE A 34 -8.17 -0.56 9.19
CA ILE A 34 -8.16 0.90 9.02
C ILE A 34 -9.44 1.53 9.58
N ARG A 35 -10.61 0.93 9.35
CA ARG A 35 -11.87 1.39 9.95
C ARG A 35 -11.82 1.37 11.48
N ALA A 36 -11.20 0.35 12.08
CA ALA A 36 -11.04 0.28 13.53
C ALA A 36 -10.16 1.42 14.06
N VAL A 37 -9.04 1.74 13.38
CA VAL A 37 -8.19 2.88 13.74
C VAL A 37 -8.96 4.19 13.67
N ARG A 38 -9.80 4.41 12.65
CA ARG A 38 -10.64 5.61 12.56
C ARG A 38 -11.64 5.75 13.72
N GLN A 39 -12.17 4.64 14.24
CA GLN A 39 -13.07 4.66 15.40
C GLN A 39 -12.39 5.21 16.66
N LEU A 40 -11.05 5.18 16.72
CA LEU A 40 -10.23 5.80 17.77
C LEU A 40 -10.06 7.32 17.60
N ARG A 41 -10.80 7.95 16.66
CA ARG A 41 -10.67 9.37 16.29
C ARG A 41 -9.29 9.73 15.73
N GLN A 42 -8.64 8.76 15.11
CA GLN A 42 -7.40 8.98 14.38
C GLN A 42 -7.70 9.48 12.97
N GLU A 43 -6.98 10.51 12.56
CA GLU A 43 -6.78 10.83 11.16
C GLU A 43 -5.81 9.81 10.57
N VAL A 44 -6.10 9.31 9.38
CA VAL A 44 -5.35 8.20 8.79
C VAL A 44 -4.75 8.63 7.46
N ALA A 45 -3.46 8.35 7.32
CA ALA A 45 -2.69 8.53 6.10
C ALA A 45 -2.19 7.18 5.61
N LEU A 46 -2.44 6.87 4.33
CA LEU A 46 -2.04 5.62 3.70
C LEU A 46 -0.88 5.88 2.73
N LEU A 47 0.29 5.33 3.04
CA LEU A 47 1.48 5.41 2.19
C LEU A 47 1.70 4.03 1.59
N GLN A 48 1.34 3.88 0.33
CA GLN A 48 1.60 2.65 -0.39
C GLN A 48 3.03 2.66 -0.92
N ILE A 49 3.84 1.68 -0.53
CA ILE A 49 5.21 1.53 -1.04
C ILE A 49 5.24 0.34 -1.99
N LEU A 50 5.70 0.56 -3.21
CA LEU A 50 5.90 -0.48 -4.23
C LEU A 50 7.27 -0.32 -4.87
N ALA A 51 7.91 -1.43 -5.27
CA ALA A 51 9.16 -1.37 -6.01
C ALA A 51 8.95 -0.79 -7.42
N PRO A 52 9.95 -0.10 -8.00
CA PRO A 52 9.88 0.35 -9.40
C PRO A 52 9.56 -0.79 -10.36
N ASP A 53 10.16 -1.97 -10.14
CA ASP A 53 9.93 -3.17 -10.95
C ASP A 53 8.50 -3.74 -10.80
N GLU A 54 7.80 -3.41 -9.71
CA GLU A 54 6.37 -3.72 -9.55
C GLU A 54 5.48 -2.70 -10.28
N LEU A 55 5.87 -1.43 -10.32
CA LEU A 55 5.11 -0.39 -11.02
C LEU A 55 5.27 -0.51 -12.54
N GLU A 56 6.50 -0.72 -12.97
CA GLU A 56 6.92 -0.82 -14.37
C GLU A 56 7.72 -2.11 -14.56
N PRO A 57 7.06 -3.28 -14.58
CA PRO A 57 7.76 -4.53 -14.82
C PRO A 57 8.33 -4.50 -16.23
N ASP A 58 9.66 -4.51 -16.33
CA ASP A 58 10.41 -4.71 -17.57
C ASP A 58 10.93 -6.15 -17.60
N LEU A 59 10.14 -7.04 -18.22
CA LEU A 59 10.54 -8.42 -18.44
C LEU A 59 10.73 -8.63 -19.94
N GLN A 60 11.95 -8.46 -20.42
CA GLN A 60 12.37 -8.91 -21.76
C GLN A 60 12.89 -10.35 -21.65
N GLY A 61 12.20 -11.32 -22.25
CA GLY A 61 12.65 -12.72 -22.37
C GLY A 61 11.89 -13.74 -21.51
N ASP A 62 12.38 -14.99 -21.50
CA ASP A 62 11.81 -16.09 -20.71
C ASP A 62 12.37 -16.04 -19.27
N TRP A 63 11.57 -15.51 -18.33
CA TRP A 63 11.96 -15.45 -16.92
C TRP A 63 11.27 -16.53 -16.11
N ARG A 64 12.03 -17.19 -15.23
CA ARG A 64 11.50 -18.06 -14.17
C ARG A 64 11.31 -17.20 -12.92
N LEU A 65 10.11 -16.63 -12.75
CA LEU A 65 9.80 -15.78 -11.60
C LEU A 65 9.73 -16.63 -10.33
N ARG A 66 10.62 -16.36 -9.38
CA ARG A 66 10.59 -16.97 -8.06
C ARG A 66 9.83 -16.03 -7.11
N ASP A 67 8.74 -16.52 -6.54
CA ASP A 67 8.01 -15.80 -5.50
C ASP A 67 8.94 -15.58 -4.29
N SER A 68 9.09 -14.32 -3.87
CA SER A 68 9.92 -13.92 -2.74
C SER A 68 9.35 -14.35 -1.39
N GLU A 69 8.08 -14.73 -1.30
CA GLU A 69 7.41 -15.09 -0.03
C GLU A 69 7.44 -16.59 0.33
N GLY A 70 8.22 -17.39 -0.38
CA GLY A 70 8.56 -18.76 0.03
C GLY A 70 7.66 -19.88 -0.50
N GLY A 71 6.93 -19.64 -1.59
CA GLY A 71 6.13 -20.64 -2.32
C GLY A 71 6.88 -21.37 -3.46
N GLU A 72 6.29 -22.48 -3.92
CA GLU A 72 6.77 -23.32 -5.03
C GLU A 72 7.12 -22.51 -6.29
N ASN A 73 8.13 -22.97 -7.04
CA ASN A 73 8.52 -22.37 -8.31
C ASN A 73 7.34 -22.44 -9.30
N VAL A 74 6.68 -21.31 -9.55
CA VAL A 74 5.70 -21.20 -10.63
C VAL A 74 6.45 -20.76 -11.87
N ASP A 75 6.49 -21.62 -12.90
CA ASP A 75 6.99 -21.27 -14.22
C ASP A 75 6.00 -20.31 -14.89
N VAL A 76 6.13 -19.02 -14.60
CA VAL A 76 5.36 -17.98 -15.27
C VAL A 76 6.19 -17.49 -16.46
N SER A 77 5.88 -17.95 -17.67
CA SER A 77 6.30 -17.24 -18.88
C SER A 77 5.66 -15.85 -18.83
N ALA A 78 6.48 -14.81 -18.63
CA ALA A 78 6.08 -13.41 -18.67
C ALA A 78 5.72 -13.01 -20.10
N SER A 79 4.61 -13.53 -20.62
CA SER A 79 4.09 -13.12 -21.90
C SER A 79 3.60 -11.67 -21.80
N PRO A 80 3.56 -10.92 -22.92
CA PRO A 80 3.00 -9.57 -22.94
C PRO A 80 1.56 -9.49 -22.38
N SER A 81 0.77 -10.57 -22.52
CA SER A 81 -0.59 -10.62 -21.97
C SER A 81 -0.61 -10.76 -20.44
N VAL A 82 0.33 -11.51 -19.85
CA VAL A 82 0.48 -11.62 -18.38
C VAL A 82 0.91 -10.28 -17.79
N LEU A 83 1.89 -9.61 -18.40
CA LEU A 83 2.33 -8.28 -17.98
C LEU A 83 1.21 -7.24 -18.05
N SER A 84 0.44 -7.24 -19.15
CA SER A 84 -0.71 -6.35 -19.31
C SER A 84 -1.78 -6.62 -18.24
N ALA A 85 -2.11 -7.88 -17.98
CA ALA A 85 -3.07 -8.26 -16.94
C ALA A 85 -2.58 -7.87 -15.54
N TYR A 86 -1.28 -8.01 -15.25
CA TYR A 86 -0.69 -7.56 -14.00
C TYR A 86 -0.80 -6.04 -13.83
N ARG A 87 -0.37 -5.25 -14.83
CA ARG A 87 -0.48 -3.78 -14.81
C ARG A 87 -1.93 -3.32 -14.60
N GLN A 88 -2.89 -3.98 -15.27
CA GLN A 88 -4.30 -3.69 -15.11
C GLN A 88 -4.79 -4.00 -13.68
N ARG A 89 -4.43 -5.15 -13.11
CA ARG A 89 -4.79 -5.50 -11.72
C ARG A 89 -4.19 -4.54 -10.71
N LEU A 90 -2.93 -4.16 -10.90
CA LEU A 90 -2.24 -3.20 -10.05
C LEU A 90 -2.90 -1.82 -10.13
N ALA A 91 -3.21 -1.34 -11.33
CA ALA A 91 -3.92 -0.08 -11.52
C ALA A 91 -5.30 -0.09 -10.84
N LEU A 92 -6.07 -1.17 -10.99
CA LEU A 92 -7.35 -1.32 -10.30
C LEU A 92 -7.18 -1.33 -8.78
N PHE A 93 -6.21 -2.07 -8.26
CA PHE A 93 -5.95 -2.16 -6.82
C PHE A 93 -5.54 -0.80 -6.21
N THR A 94 -4.61 -0.09 -6.85
CA THR A 94 -4.20 1.25 -6.41
C THR A 94 -5.36 2.24 -6.45
N GLN A 95 -6.21 2.17 -7.48
CA GLN A 95 -7.42 3.00 -7.59
C GLN A 95 -8.46 2.65 -6.52
N GLU A 96 -8.66 1.37 -6.21
CA GLU A 96 -9.55 0.93 -5.12
C GLU A 96 -9.06 1.45 -3.76
N LEU A 97 -7.75 1.36 -3.49
CA LEU A 97 -7.14 1.86 -2.27
C LEU A 97 -7.26 3.39 -2.15
N ALA A 98 -7.02 4.12 -3.25
CA ALA A 98 -7.22 5.57 -3.31
C ALA A 98 -8.68 5.96 -3.07
N SER A 99 -9.62 5.23 -3.70
CA SER A 99 -11.06 5.47 -3.55
C SER A 99 -11.52 5.17 -2.12
N PHE A 100 -11.01 4.08 -1.53
CA PHE A 100 -11.24 3.74 -0.13
C PHE A 100 -10.74 4.87 0.79
N ALA A 101 -9.52 5.36 0.59
CA ALA A 101 -8.99 6.49 1.34
C ALA A 101 -9.90 7.72 1.25
N HIS A 102 -10.26 8.10 0.03
CA HIS A 102 -11.09 9.27 -0.24
C HIS A 102 -12.49 9.16 0.38
N SER A 103 -13.14 8.00 0.28
CA SER A 103 -14.48 7.75 0.85
C SER A 103 -14.57 7.95 2.36
N TYR A 104 -13.42 7.90 3.04
CA TYR A 104 -13.29 8.04 4.48
C TYR A 104 -12.47 9.29 4.88
N THR A 105 -12.28 10.24 3.97
CA THR A 105 -11.52 11.48 4.23
C THR A 105 -10.11 11.21 4.75
N MET A 106 -9.49 10.13 4.27
CA MET A 106 -8.10 9.77 4.53
C MET A 106 -7.22 10.27 3.39
N THR A 107 -5.94 10.46 3.67
CA THR A 107 -4.96 10.75 2.62
C THR A 107 -4.36 9.46 2.08
N TYR A 108 -4.07 9.42 0.78
CA TYR A 108 -3.41 8.30 0.12
C TYR A 108 -2.26 8.81 -0.73
N THR A 109 -1.14 8.10 -0.72
CA THR A 109 0.02 8.40 -1.57
C THR A 109 0.72 7.11 -1.96
N LEU A 110 0.94 6.93 -3.26
CA LEU A 110 1.81 5.89 -3.81
C LEU A 110 3.25 6.38 -3.87
N ILE A 111 4.18 5.58 -3.38
CA ILE A 111 5.60 5.90 -3.26
C ILE A 111 6.42 4.75 -3.84
N PRO A 112 7.13 4.97 -4.96
CA PRO A 112 8.16 4.05 -5.42
C PRO A 112 9.24 3.84 -4.33
N SER A 113 9.67 2.61 -4.08
CA SER A 113 10.61 2.30 -2.99
C SER A 113 12.02 2.87 -3.18
N ASP A 114 12.36 3.29 -4.40
CA ASP A 114 13.58 4.01 -4.76
C ASP A 114 13.49 5.54 -4.55
N THR A 115 12.33 6.04 -4.11
CA THR A 115 12.14 7.44 -3.75
C THR A 115 13.08 7.82 -2.59
N SER A 116 13.73 8.97 -2.68
CA SER A 116 14.64 9.43 -1.62
C SER A 116 13.92 9.60 -0.28
N ILE A 117 14.60 9.27 0.82
CA ILE A 117 14.02 9.41 2.17
C ILE A 117 13.57 10.84 2.47
N ILE A 118 14.29 11.84 1.93
CA ILE A 118 13.95 13.26 2.09
C ILE A 118 12.60 13.54 1.44
N ASP A 119 12.36 13.05 0.23
CA ASP A 119 11.09 13.25 -0.48
C ASP A 119 9.94 12.52 0.23
N VAL A 120 10.19 11.32 0.77
CA VAL A 120 9.20 10.58 1.58
C VAL A 120 8.82 11.38 2.82
N VAL A 121 9.81 11.91 3.55
CA VAL A 121 9.57 12.76 4.73
C VAL A 121 8.80 14.01 4.37
N GLN A 122 9.13 14.68 3.26
CA GLN A 122 8.40 15.86 2.80
C GLN A 122 6.93 15.53 2.48
N ARG A 123 6.66 14.39 1.84
CA ARG A 123 5.29 13.92 1.58
C ARG A 123 4.52 13.66 2.87
N ILE A 124 5.17 13.05 3.87
CA ILE A 124 4.59 12.84 5.21
C ILE A 124 4.27 14.17 5.89
N LEU A 125 5.20 15.12 5.90
CA LEU A 125 5.01 16.42 6.55
C LEU A 125 3.85 17.21 5.93
N ARG A 126 3.72 17.20 4.60
CA ARG A 126 2.57 17.81 3.91
C ARG A 126 1.24 17.20 4.34
N GLN A 127 1.21 15.90 4.63
CA GLN A 127 0.00 15.26 5.15
C GLN A 127 -0.30 15.68 6.60
N VAL A 128 0.72 15.85 7.44
CA VAL A 128 0.56 16.35 8.82
C VAL A 128 0.07 17.80 8.83
N GLU A 129 0.50 18.64 7.89
CA GLU A 129 0.04 20.04 7.78
C GLU A 129 -1.41 20.15 7.32
N LEU A 130 -1.92 19.19 6.54
CA LEU A 130 -3.33 19.14 6.13
C LEU A 130 -4.29 18.74 7.27
N VAL A 131 -3.74 18.26 8.39
CA VAL A 131 -4.45 17.72 9.57
C VAL A 131 -4.59 18.80 10.69
N LYS A 132 -4.27 20.07 10.40
CA LYS A 132 -4.42 21.22 11.33
C LYS A 132 -5.50 22.19 10.87
#